data_AF-A0A0M8YG05-F1
#
_entry.id   AF-A0A0M8YG05-F1
#
_cell.length_a   1.000
_cell.length_b   1.000
_cell.length_c   1.000
_cell.angle_alpha   90.00
_cell.angle_beta   90.00
_cell.angle_gamma   90.00
#
_symmetry.space_group_name_H-M   'P 1'
#
loop_
_entity.id
_entity.type
_entity.pdbx_description
1 polymer ?
#
loop_
_entity_poly.entity_id
_entity_poly.type
_entity_poly.pdbx_seq_one_letter_code
_entity_poly.pdbx_strand_id
1 'polypeptide(L)'
;QADPTTLTSAISRITPGGTILMRGGTYRFAQTVTIPQGNNGTSADRTELFAYPGETPVLNFSAQAEDPANRGLAVNGAYWH
;
A
#
# COMPACT_ATOMS: atom_id res chain seq x y z
N GLN A 1 4.49 22.21 1.13
CA GLN A 1 5.52 21.20 0.82
C GLN A 1 4.82 19.84 0.76
N ALA A 2 4.97 19.06 -0.31
CA ALA A 2 4.68 17.63 -0.21
C ALA A 2 5.89 16.98 0.47
N ASP A 3 5.67 16.26 1.57
CA ASP A 3 6.73 15.52 2.29
C ASP A 3 6.47 14.02 2.12
N PRO A 4 6.80 13.45 0.93
CA PRO A 4 6.46 12.07 0.60
C PRO A 4 7.20 11.10 1.51
N THR A 5 6.52 10.01 1.88
CA THR A 5 7.10 8.90 2.66
C THR A 5 7.02 7.58 1.88
N THR A 6 7.56 6.51 2.44
CA THR A 6 7.48 5.16 1.86
C THR A 6 6.07 4.58 2.01
N LEU A 7 5.66 3.68 1.10
CA LEU A 7 4.35 3.02 1.19
C LEU A 7 4.14 2.32 2.54
N THR A 8 5.15 1.62 3.06
CA THR A 8 5.08 0.93 4.36
C THR A 8 4.92 1.91 5.52
N SER A 9 5.58 3.07 5.47
CA SER A 9 5.41 4.14 6.48
C SER A 9 4.06 4.83 6.36
N ALA A 10 3.50 4.97 5.15
CA ALA A 10 2.16 5.51 4.96
C ALA A 10 1.10 4.56 5.53
N ILE A 11 1.19 3.24 5.22
CA ILE A 11 0.29 2.21 5.76
C ILE A 11 0.31 2.18 7.29
N SER A 12 1.46 2.38 7.94
CA SER A 12 1.54 2.36 9.41
C SER A 12 0.98 3.60 10.10
N ARG A 13 0.79 4.70 9.36
CA ARG A 13 0.33 6.00 9.89
C ARG A 13 -1.08 6.36 9.47
N ILE A 14 -1.62 5.74 8.43
CA ILE A 14 -2.93 6.07 7.90
C ILE A 14 -4.02 5.74 8.92
N THR A 15 -4.99 6.63 9.04
CA THR A 15 -6.20 6.41 9.83
C THR A 15 -7.32 5.87 8.94
N PRO A 16 -8.33 5.16 9.49
CA PRO A 16 -9.49 4.72 8.72
C PRO A 16 -10.12 5.88 7.93
N GLY A 17 -10.43 5.66 6.65
CA GLY A 17 -10.97 6.70 5.75
C GLY A 17 -9.91 7.60 5.09
N GLY A 18 -8.63 7.38 5.39
CA GLY A 18 -7.54 8.14 4.77
C GLY A 18 -7.16 7.63 3.37
N THR A 19 -6.61 8.52 2.55
CA THR A 19 -6.08 8.20 1.21
C THR A 19 -4.55 8.25 1.19
N ILE A 20 -3.93 7.16 0.76
CA ILE A 20 -2.51 7.10 0.37
C ILE A 20 -2.42 7.32 -1.14
N LEU A 21 -1.81 8.44 -1.55
CA LEU A 21 -1.54 8.73 -2.95
C LEU A 21 -0.09 8.36 -3.31
N MET A 22 0.04 7.38 -4.20
CA MET A 22 1.30 6.87 -4.72
C MET A 22 1.74 7.65 -5.96
N ARG A 23 2.91 8.28 -5.89
CA ARG A 23 3.52 8.95 -7.05
C ARG A 23 3.99 7.92 -8.08
N GLY A 24 4.12 8.34 -9.34
CA GLY A 24 4.66 7.53 -10.43
C GLY A 24 6.12 7.17 -10.19
N GLY A 25 6.50 5.98 -10.63
CA GLY A 25 7.85 5.44 -10.43
C GLY A 25 7.81 3.95 -10.08
N THR A 26 9.00 3.35 -9.99
CA THR A 26 9.13 1.93 -9.61
C THR A 26 9.58 1.81 -8.16
N TYR A 27 8.73 1.21 -7.33
CA TYR A 27 8.99 0.92 -5.93
C TYR A 27 9.43 -0.55 -5.82
N ARG A 28 10.70 -0.78 -5.49
CA ARG A 28 11.29 -2.12 -5.45
C ARG A 28 11.19 -2.68 -4.03
N PHE A 29 10.59 -3.85 -3.89
CA PHE A 29 10.46 -4.57 -2.64
C PHE A 29 11.10 -5.95 -2.77
N ALA A 30 11.93 -6.30 -1.80
CA ALA A 30 12.44 -7.66 -1.64
C ALA A 30 11.55 -8.51 -0.70
N GLN A 31 10.52 -7.90 -0.10
CA GLN A 31 9.67 -8.49 0.94
C GLN A 31 8.21 -8.10 0.68
N THR A 32 7.28 -8.89 1.21
CA THR A 32 5.84 -8.59 1.19
C THR A 32 5.55 -7.23 1.83
N VAL A 33 4.78 -6.39 1.14
CA VAL A 33 4.13 -5.23 1.76
C VAL A 33 2.83 -5.70 2.39
N THR A 34 2.63 -5.40 3.67
CA THR A 34 1.45 -5.89 4.41
C THR A 34 0.62 -4.72 4.92
N ILE A 35 -0.66 -4.73 4.59
CA ILE A 35 -1.69 -4.01 5.35
C ILE A 35 -2.11 -4.97 6.47
N PRO A 36 -1.79 -4.67 7.74
CA PRO A 36 -1.99 -5.61 8.83
C PRO A 36 -3.47 -5.80 9.15
N GLN A 37 -3.81 -6.96 9.72
CA GLN A 37 -5.14 -7.22 10.23
C GLN A 37 -5.52 -6.14 11.26
N GLY A 38 -6.77 -5.66 11.19
CA GLY A 38 -7.28 -4.62 12.09
C GLY A 38 -6.96 -3.20 11.65
N ASN A 39 -6.03 -3.00 10.71
CA ASN A 39 -5.89 -1.71 10.01
C ASN A 39 -6.96 -1.66 8.92
N ASN A 40 -8.18 -1.31 9.34
CA ASN A 40 -9.37 -1.35 8.50
C ASN A 40 -9.81 0.07 8.14
N GLY A 41 -10.45 0.23 6.99
CA GLY A 41 -11.39 1.33 6.78
C GLY A 41 -12.72 1.03 7.49
N THR A 42 -13.75 1.77 7.10
CA THR A 42 -15.14 1.50 7.49
C THR A 42 -16.00 1.22 6.26
N SER A 43 -17.18 0.62 6.45
CA SER A 43 -18.11 0.38 5.35
C SER A 43 -18.61 1.66 4.68
N ALA A 44 -18.67 2.77 5.42
CA ALA A 44 -19.07 4.08 4.92
C ALA A 44 -17.91 4.91 4.37
N ASP A 45 -16.68 4.60 4.78
CA ASP A 45 -15.47 5.36 4.46
C ASP A 45 -14.25 4.45 4.42
N ARG A 46 -13.85 4.05 3.21
CA ARG A 46 -12.77 3.09 2.98
C ARG A 46 -11.42 3.78 3.12
N THR A 47 -10.43 3.03 3.59
CA THR A 47 -9.03 3.49 3.46
C THR A 47 -8.57 3.21 2.05
N GLU A 48 -7.90 4.17 1.41
CA GLU A 48 -7.63 4.12 -0.03
C GLU A 48 -6.12 4.07 -0.32
N LEU A 49 -5.72 3.27 -1.29
CA LEU A 49 -4.38 3.25 -1.87
C LEU A 49 -4.47 3.49 -3.38
N PHE A 50 -4.28 4.73 -3.80
CA PHE A 50 -4.42 5.14 -5.20
C PHE A 50 -3.12 5.63 -5.82
N ALA A 51 -3.03 5.52 -7.14
CA ALA A 51 -2.07 6.30 -7.90
C ALA A 51 -2.42 7.79 -7.83
N TYR A 52 -1.40 8.65 -7.74
CA TYR A 52 -1.57 10.08 -7.93
C TYR A 52 -2.17 10.35 -9.32
N PRO A 53 -3.12 11.29 -9.49
CA PRO A 53 -3.81 11.47 -10.75
C PRO A 53 -2.87 11.64 -11.95
N GLY A 54 -3.06 10.82 -12.99
CA GLY A 54 -2.24 10.84 -14.21
C GLY A 54 -0.88 10.14 -14.09
N GLU A 55 -0.53 9.61 -12.91
CA GLU A 55 0.70 8.87 -12.68
C GLU A 55 0.43 7.36 -12.58
N THR A 56 1.45 6.53 -12.81
CA THR A 56 1.33 5.06 -12.71
C THR A 56 2.48 4.51 -11.88
N PRO A 57 2.29 4.31 -10.56
CA PRO A 57 3.26 3.61 -9.72
C PRO A 57 3.37 2.14 -10.12
N VAL A 58 4.58 1.59 -10.07
CA VAL A 58 4.84 0.17 -10.24
C VAL A 58 5.38 -0.39 -8.93
N LEU A 59 4.61 -1.26 -8.29
CA LEU A 59 5.09 -2.09 -7.19
C LEU A 59 5.84 -3.29 -7.76
N ASN A 60 7.17 -3.30 -7.61
CA ASN A 60 8.04 -4.33 -8.18
C ASN A 60 8.55 -5.26 -7.07
N PHE A 61 8.10 -6.52 -7.10
CA PHE A 61 8.47 -7.58 -6.16
C PHE A 61 9.48 -8.59 -6.73
N SER A 62 10.11 -8.30 -7.88
CA SER A 62 11.05 -9.22 -8.53
C SER A 62 12.29 -9.58 -7.69
N ALA A 63 12.56 -8.83 -6.62
CA ALA A 63 13.65 -9.11 -5.68
C ALA A 63 13.21 -10.02 -4.51
N GLN A 64 11.93 -10.41 -4.44
CA GLN A 64 11.43 -11.32 -3.42
C GLN A 64 11.86 -12.76 -3.74
N ALA A 65 12.32 -13.50 -2.73
CA ALA A 65 12.67 -14.91 -2.89
C ALA A 65 11.45 -15.71 -3.38
N GLU A 66 11.67 -16.73 -4.20
CA GLU A 66 10.58 -17.59 -4.66
C GLU A 66 10.09 -18.48 -3.50
N ASP A 67 8.82 -18.30 -3.12
CA ASP A 67 8.12 -19.11 -2.15
C ASP A 67 6.60 -19.08 -2.49
N PRO A 68 5.89 -20.21 -2.55
CA PRO A 68 4.45 -20.23 -2.83
C PRO A 68 3.59 -19.41 -1.85
N ALA A 69 4.08 -19.18 -0.63
CA ALA A 69 3.44 -18.35 0.38
C ALA A 69 3.70 -16.85 0.21
N ASN A 70 4.71 -16.46 -0.60
CA ASN A 70 5.04 -15.06 -0.80
C ASN A 70 3.92 -14.34 -1.59
N ARG A 71 3.61 -13.14 -1.12
CA ARG A 71 2.67 -12.21 -1.75
C ARG A 71 3.41 -10.91 -1.97
N GLY A 72 3.16 -10.22 -3.07
CA GLY A 72 3.69 -8.87 -3.25
C GLY A 72 3.05 -7.92 -2.24
N LEU A 73 1.73 -7.74 -2.35
CA LEU A 73 0.92 -6.98 -1.41
C LEU A 73 -0.07 -7.92 -0.71
N ALA A 74 0.00 -7.98 0.62
CA ALA A 74 -0.96 -8.69 1.46
C ALA A 74 -1.94 -7.69 2.09
N VAL A 75 -3.21 -7.79 1.73
CA VAL A 75 -4.27 -6.91 2.23
C VAL A 75 -5.10 -7.65 3.27
N ASN A 76 -4.71 -7.56 4.55
CA ASN A 76 -5.38 -8.27 5.65
C ASN A 76 -6.39 -7.38 6.39
N GLY A 77 -6.51 -6.11 6.00
CA GLY A 77 -7.49 -5.16 6.51
C GLY A 77 -8.82 -5.23 5.76
N ALA A 78 -9.91 -4.93 6.45
CA ALA A 78 -11.23 -4.77 5.85
C ALA A 78 -11.44 -3.34 5.31
N TYR A 79 -12.33 -3.20 4.32
CA TYR A 79 -12.73 -1.89 3.76
C TYR A 79 -11.57 -1.05 3.20
N TRP A 80 -10.66 -1.71 2.47
CA TRP A 80 -9.66 -1.05 1.64
C TRP A 80 -10.14 -0.92 0.20
N HIS A 81 -9.63 0.10 -0.50
CA HIS A 81 -9.83 0.31 -1.92
C HIS A 81 -8.52 0.63 -2.62
#